data_AF-V4Q791-F1
#
_entry.id   AF-V4Q791-F1
#
_cell.length_a   1.000
_cell.length_b   1.000
_cell.length_c   1.000
_cell.angle_alpha   90.00
_cell.angle_beta   90.00
_cell.angle_gamma   90.00
#
_symmetry.space_group_name_H-M   'P 1'
#
loop_
_entity.id
_entity.type
_entity.pdbx_description
1 polymer ?
#
loop_
_entity_poly.entity_id
_entity_poly.type
_entity_poly.pdbx_seq_one_letter_code
_entity_poly.pdbx_strand_id
1 'polypeptide(L)'
;MARSTMEVAFLGTQKLAFSQNGSEVKIVKVFYGDEPDGQTENGLSIVSMDVPLEVADEVFASGANFEPLETVRIHFEIARAGKQKGNNLCLHLESVKPATQATKPTQQPTPTAKPAGTQPDPAKAN
;
A
#
# COMPACT_ATOMS: atom_id res chain seq x y z
N MET A 1 9.17 19.63 6.57
CA MET A 1 9.66 18.55 7.47
C MET A 1 10.42 17.54 6.63
N ALA A 2 11.37 16.79 7.21
CA ALA A 2 12.12 15.79 6.46
C ALA A 2 11.25 14.54 6.28
N ARG A 3 11.17 14.03 5.04
CA ARG A 3 10.46 12.79 4.71
C ARG A 3 11.46 11.68 4.45
N SER A 4 11.18 10.52 4.99
CA SER A 4 12.02 9.34 4.90
C SER A 4 11.17 8.09 4.73
N THR A 5 11.81 7.03 4.25
CA THR A 5 11.19 5.71 4.10
C THR A 5 12.03 4.67 4.81
N MET A 6 11.39 3.63 5.32
CA MET A 6 12.05 2.44 5.86
C MET A 6 11.24 1.18 5.55
N GLU A 7 11.92 0.06 5.40
CA GLU A 7 11.31 -1.26 5.24
C GLU A 7 11.48 -2.04 6.54
N VAL A 8 10.37 -2.48 7.13
CA VAL A 8 10.32 -3.06 8.48
C VAL A 8 9.25 -4.15 8.55
N ALA A 9 9.34 -5.04 9.55
CA ALA A 9 8.30 -6.03 9.81
C ALA A 9 7.08 -5.36 10.43
N PHE A 10 5.95 -5.39 9.72
CA PHE A 10 4.69 -4.83 10.19
C PHE A 10 4.08 -5.68 11.30
N LEU A 11 3.58 -5.06 12.36
CA LEU A 11 2.93 -5.78 13.46
C LEU A 11 1.45 -5.45 13.59
N GLY A 12 1.01 -4.30 13.10
CA GLY A 12 -0.40 -3.91 13.10
C GLY A 12 -0.62 -2.40 13.14
N THR A 13 -1.89 -2.01 13.00
CA THR A 13 -2.34 -0.66 13.33
C THR A 13 -3.38 -0.69 14.43
N GLN A 14 -3.37 0.33 15.30
CA GLN A 14 -4.34 0.47 16.37
C GLN A 14 -5.00 1.83 16.28
N LYS A 15 -6.32 1.85 16.37
CA LYS A 15 -7.14 3.06 16.48
C LYS A 15 -7.72 3.14 17.89
N LEU A 16 -7.42 4.22 18.59
CA LEU A 16 -7.99 4.57 19.88
C LEU A 16 -8.91 5.79 19.67
N ALA A 17 -10.18 5.66 20.04
CA ALA A 17 -11.14 6.74 19.99
C ALA A 17 -11.81 6.88 21.38
N PHE A 18 -11.76 8.08 21.95
CA PHE A 18 -12.35 8.37 23.26
C PHE A 18 -12.77 9.84 23.36
N SER A 19 -13.78 10.13 24.19
CA SER A 19 -14.21 11.51 24.44
C SER A 19 -13.45 12.10 25.64
N GLN A 20 -12.82 13.26 25.46
CA GLN A 20 -12.14 14.01 26.52
C GLN A 20 -12.67 15.45 26.53
N ASN A 21 -13.22 15.90 27.66
CA ASN A 21 -13.77 17.26 27.83
C ASN A 21 -14.78 17.67 26.73
N GLY A 22 -15.62 16.74 26.28
CA GLY A 22 -16.61 16.98 25.22
C GLY A 22 -16.05 16.98 23.80
N SER A 23 -14.76 16.72 23.62
CA SER A 23 -14.11 16.57 22.29
C SER A 23 -13.78 15.10 22.03
N GLU A 24 -14.05 14.63 20.81
CA GLU A 24 -13.60 13.29 20.38
C GLU A 24 -12.11 13.33 20.05
N VAL A 25 -11.34 12.50 20.74
CA VAL A 25 -9.92 12.28 20.50
C VAL A 25 -9.77 10.98 19.73
N LYS A 26 -9.04 11.04 18.61
CA LYS A 26 -8.72 9.90 17.78
C LYS A 26 -7.21 9.80 17.63
N ILE A 27 -6.66 8.65 17.96
CA ILE A 27 -5.22 8.37 17.86
C ILE A 27 -5.08 7.10 17.05
N VAL A 28 -4.25 7.15 16.01
CA VAL A 28 -3.84 5.95 15.27
C VAL A 28 -2.34 5.74 15.46
N LYS A 29 -1.96 4.50 15.69
CA LYS A 29 -0.57 4.07 15.81
C LYS A 29 -0.26 2.94 14.84
N VAL A 30 0.94 2.96 14.29
CA VAL A 30 1.53 1.84 13.56
C VAL A 30 2.52 1.13 14.45
N PHE A 31 2.45 -0.20 14.52
CA PHE A 31 3.41 -1.04 15.22
C PHE A 31 4.28 -1.77 14.21
N TYR A 32 5.58 -1.72 14.42
CA TYR A 32 6.57 -2.44 13.62
C TYR A 32 7.71 -2.92 14.50
N GLY A 33 8.49 -3.86 14.01
CA GLY A 33 9.69 -4.34 14.70
C GLY A 33 10.72 -4.90 13.76
N ASP A 34 11.75 -5.51 14.35
CA ASP A 34 12.77 -6.24 13.62
C ASP A 34 12.29 -7.65 13.26
N GLU A 35 12.80 -8.18 12.16
CA GLU A 35 12.55 -9.58 11.78
C GLU A 35 13.19 -10.53 12.81
N PRO A 36 12.58 -11.70 13.05
CA PRO A 36 13.18 -12.72 13.90
C PRO A 36 14.53 -13.18 13.31
N ASP A 37 15.62 -12.93 14.02
CA ASP A 37 16.98 -13.29 13.57
C ASP A 37 17.41 -14.70 14.01
N GLY A 38 16.56 -15.41 14.75
CA GLY A 38 16.78 -16.78 15.26
C GLY A 38 17.94 -16.92 16.24
N GLN A 39 18.57 -15.81 16.67
CA GLN A 39 19.71 -15.79 17.59
C GLN A 39 19.44 -14.97 18.84
N THR A 40 18.66 -13.90 18.68
CA THR A 40 18.30 -12.97 19.73
C THR A 40 16.79 -13.08 20.01
N GLU A 41 16.34 -14.29 20.32
CA GLU A 41 14.92 -14.64 20.62
C GLU A 41 14.42 -14.09 21.98
N ASN A 42 14.78 -12.86 22.33
CA ASN A 42 14.24 -12.15 23.48
C ASN A 42 13.53 -10.87 23.03
N GLY A 43 12.36 -11.08 22.41
CA GLY A 43 11.33 -10.07 22.23
C GLY A 43 11.39 -9.36 20.88
N LEU A 44 10.35 -9.60 20.07
CA LEU A 44 9.93 -8.69 19.00
C LEU A 44 10.10 -7.26 19.49
N SER A 45 11.03 -6.50 18.90
CA SER A 45 11.26 -5.09 19.24
C SER A 45 10.04 -4.29 18.76
N ILE A 46 9.00 -4.19 19.59
CA ILE A 46 7.79 -3.47 19.20
C ILE A 46 8.03 -1.97 19.32
N VAL A 47 8.10 -1.29 18.18
CA VAL A 47 8.15 0.17 18.07
C VAL A 47 6.78 0.68 17.64
N SER A 48 6.29 1.71 18.32
CA SER A 48 5.06 2.42 17.92
C SER A 48 5.40 3.74 17.25
N MET A 49 4.78 4.01 16.10
CA MET A 49 4.85 5.29 15.40
C MET A 49 3.48 5.98 15.45
N ASP A 50 3.48 7.29 15.74
CA ASP A 50 2.26 8.08 15.71
C ASP A 50 1.83 8.35 14.26
N VAL A 51 0.53 8.51 14.05
CA VAL A 51 -0.04 8.86 12.74
C VAL A 51 -0.72 10.22 12.86
N PRO A 52 -0.44 11.19 11.96
CA PRO A 52 -1.14 12.46 11.93
C PRO A 52 -2.64 12.27 11.69
N LEU A 53 -3.46 13.14 12.29
CA LEU A 53 -4.92 13.04 12.22
C LEU A 53 -5.44 13.07 10.77
N GLU A 54 -4.75 13.81 9.90
CA GLU A 54 -5.10 14.04 8.50
C GLU A 54 -5.06 12.75 7.67
N VAL A 55 -4.22 11.78 8.05
CA VAL A 55 -4.03 10.51 7.34
C VAL A 55 -4.39 9.29 8.20
N ALA A 56 -4.94 9.51 9.40
CA ALA A 56 -5.20 8.47 10.38
C ALA A 56 -6.13 7.36 9.87
N ASP A 57 -7.21 7.69 9.16
CA ASP A 57 -8.11 6.66 8.62
C ASP A 57 -7.49 5.91 7.44
N GLU A 58 -6.74 6.59 6.57
CA GLU A 58 -6.06 5.96 5.43
C GLU A 58 -5.03 4.95 5.92
N VAL A 59 -4.16 5.34 6.85
CA VAL A 59 -3.12 4.47 7.40
C VAL A 59 -3.73 3.29 8.15
N PHE A 60 -4.79 3.51 8.94
CA PHE A 60 -5.49 2.43 9.64
C PHE A 60 -6.13 1.43 8.65
N ALA A 61 -6.80 1.93 7.61
CA ALA A 61 -7.39 1.09 6.58
C ALA A 61 -6.34 0.35 5.75
N SER A 62 -5.20 1.01 5.43
CA SER A 62 -4.08 0.38 4.74
C SER A 62 -3.50 -0.78 5.55
N GLY A 63 -3.33 -0.55 6.87
CA GLY A 63 -2.85 -1.55 7.82
C GLY A 63 -3.66 -2.85 7.86
N ALA A 64 -4.96 -2.81 7.52
CA ALA A 64 -5.80 -4.00 7.46
C ALA A 64 -5.50 -4.93 6.27
N ASN A 65 -4.69 -4.50 5.31
CA ASN A 65 -4.32 -5.28 4.13
C ASN A 65 -2.97 -6.01 4.26
N PHE A 66 -2.29 -5.88 5.40
CA PHE A 66 -0.99 -6.51 5.65
C PHE A 66 -1.11 -7.54 6.76
N GLU A 67 -0.41 -8.67 6.58
CA GLU A 67 -0.30 -9.68 7.63
C GLU A 67 0.77 -9.28 8.67
N PRO A 68 0.65 -9.72 9.93
CA PRO A 68 1.73 -9.57 10.90
C PRO A 68 3.03 -10.21 10.38
N LEU A 69 4.15 -9.54 10.66
CA LEU A 69 5.51 -9.84 10.18
C LEU A 69 5.71 -9.68 8.67
N GLU A 70 4.73 -9.20 7.91
CA GLU A 70 4.94 -8.81 6.52
C GLU A 70 5.88 -7.58 6.45
N THR A 71 6.89 -7.65 5.60
CA THR A 71 7.75 -6.49 5.31
C THR A 71 6.93 -5.42 4.60
N VAL A 72 6.83 -4.23 5.19
CA VAL A 72 6.14 -3.08 4.59
C VAL A 72 7.10 -1.89 4.49
N ARG A 73 6.86 -1.02 3.51
CA ARG A 73 7.55 0.26 3.41
C ARG A 73 6.73 1.34 4.10
N ILE A 74 7.27 1.88 5.20
CA ILE A 74 6.68 3.00 5.92
C ILE A 74 7.25 4.29 5.36
N HIS A 75 6.38 5.17 4.88
CA HIS A 75 6.70 6.56 4.55
C HIS A 75 6.37 7.42 5.76
N PHE A 76 7.36 8.11 6.31
CA PHE A 76 7.18 8.91 7.52
C PHE A 76 7.83 10.29 7.40
N GLU A 77 7.33 11.19 8.23
CA GLU A 77 7.90 12.51 8.42
C GLU A 77 8.54 12.62 9.79
N ILE A 78 9.62 13.39 9.88
CA ILE A 78 10.27 13.69 11.16
C ILE A 78 9.78 15.06 11.62
N ALA A 79 8.87 15.05 12.59
CA ALA A 79 8.42 16.25 13.28
C ALA A 79 9.53 16.73 14.22
N ARG A 80 9.96 17.99 14.03
CA ARG A 80 11.03 18.58 14.85
C ARG A 80 10.52 18.81 16.27
N ALA A 81 11.11 18.10 17.25
CA ALA A 81 10.80 18.24 18.67
C ALA A 81 11.79 19.17 19.40
N GLY A 82 12.03 20.38 18.88
CA GLY A 82 12.95 21.34 19.48
C GLY A 82 14.36 20.75 19.69
N LYS A 83 14.81 20.62 20.95
CA LYS A 83 16.10 20.01 21.32
C LYS A 83 16.07 18.48 21.45
N GLN A 84 14.90 17.87 21.41
CA GLN A 84 14.71 16.41 21.54
C GLN A 84 14.78 15.74 20.17
N LYS A 85 15.07 14.43 20.18
CA LYS A 85 15.01 13.59 18.97
C LYS A 85 13.62 13.75 18.33
N GLY A 86 13.59 14.01 17.01
CA GLY A 86 12.34 14.25 16.30
C GLY A 86 11.38 13.06 16.41
N ASN A 87 10.08 13.33 16.45
CA ASN A 87 9.07 12.28 16.45
C ASN A 87 8.83 11.82 15.00
N ASN A 88 8.85 10.51 14.77
CA ASN A 88 8.51 9.96 13.46
C ASN A 88 6.98 9.85 13.37
N LEU A 89 6.41 10.42 12.30
CA LEU A 89 4.99 10.40 12.03
C LEU A 89 4.74 9.60 10.75
N CYS A 90 4.04 8.47 10.83
CA CYS A 90 3.73 7.66 9.68
C CYS A 90 2.72 8.36 8.79
N LEU A 91 3.06 8.55 7.51
CA LEU A 91 2.21 9.19 6.52
C LEU A 91 1.50 8.18 5.63
N HIS A 92 2.15 7.06 5.30
CA HIS A 92 1.63 6.06 4.36
C HIS A 92 2.33 4.70 4.54
N LEU A 93 1.58 3.62 4.31
CA LEU A 93 2.06 2.25 4.31
C LEU A 93 1.96 1.66 2.90
N GLU A 94 3.06 1.12 2.39
CA GLU A 94 3.16 0.54 1.05
C GLU A 94 3.66 -0.92 1.14
N SER A 95 3.10 -1.79 0.30
CA SER A 95 3.62 -3.15 0.09
C SER A 95 4.99 -3.11 -0.59
N VAL A 96 5.95 -3.89 -0.10
CA VAL A 96 7.23 -4.10 -0.80
C VAL A 96 7.13 -5.16 -1.91
N LYS A 97 6.08 -5.98 -1.89
CA LYS A 97 5.84 -6.99 -2.94
C LYS A 97 5.63 -6.26 -4.28
N PRO A 98 6.24 -6.73 -5.39
CA PRO A 98 6.00 -6.18 -6.70
C PRO A 98 4.51 -6.19 -6.99
N ALA A 99 3.95 -5.04 -7.40
CA ALA A 99 2.58 -4.99 -7.87
C ALA A 99 2.45 -6.03 -9.00
N THR A 100 1.70 -7.11 -8.76
CA THR A 100 1.34 -8.04 -9.81
C THR A 100 0.62 -7.20 -10.86
N GLN A 101 1.23 -7.11 -12.05
CA GLN A 101 0.67 -6.32 -13.15
C GLN A 101 -0.80 -6.68 -13.29
N ALA A 102 -1.68 -5.72 -12.99
CA ALA A 102 -3.07 -5.82 -13.37
C ALA A 102 -3.08 -6.21 -14.85
N THR A 103 -3.66 -7.35 -15.16
CA THR A 103 -3.77 -7.87 -16.51
C THR A 103 -4.35 -6.76 -17.37
N LYS A 104 -3.50 -6.17 -18.22
CA LYS A 104 -3.90 -5.17 -19.20
C LYS A 104 -5.05 -5.80 -19.99
N PRO A 105 -6.22 -5.15 -20.15
CA PRO A 105 -7.32 -5.73 -20.89
C PRO A 105 -6.81 -6.12 -22.28
N THR A 106 -6.87 -7.42 -22.57
CA THR A 106 -6.53 -7.99 -23.86
C THR A 106 -7.43 -7.33 -24.90
N GLN A 107 -6.82 -6.54 -25.80
CA GLN A 107 -7.53 -6.02 -26.97
C GLN A 107 -8.05 -7.22 -27.77
N GLN A 108 -9.37 -7.29 -27.89
CA GLN A 108 -10.07 -8.29 -28.68
C GLN A 108 -9.67 -8.14 -30.16
N PRO A 109 -9.21 -9.21 -30.84
CA PRO A 109 -8.86 -9.12 -32.25
C PRO A 109 -10.10 -8.84 -33.10
N THR A 110 -10.03 -7.77 -33.89
CA THR A 110 -11.05 -7.37 -34.86
C THR A 110 -11.07 -8.38 -36.03
N PRO A 111 -12.22 -8.96 -36.44
CA PRO A 111 -12.26 -9.87 -37.57
C PRO A 111 -12.11 -9.12 -38.90
N THR A 112 -11.10 -9.49 -39.69
CA THR A 112 -10.88 -9.01 -41.05
C THR A 112 -12.00 -9.50 -41.97
N ALA A 113 -12.69 -8.59 -42.66
CA ALA A 113 -13.69 -8.91 -43.66
C ALA A 113 -13.05 -9.54 -44.92
N LYS A 114 -13.60 -10.68 -45.36
CA LYS A 114 -13.28 -11.36 -46.62
C LYS A 114 -14.07 -10.70 -47.77
N PRO A 115 -13.45 -10.35 -48.92
CA PRO A 115 -14.21 -10.03 -50.13
C PRO A 115 -14.78 -11.31 -50.75
N ALA A 116 -16.11 -11.38 -50.88
CA ALA A 116 -16.80 -12.33 -51.74
C ALA A 116 -17.26 -11.58 -52.99
N GLY A 117 -16.86 -12.08 -54.17
CA GLY A 117 -17.23 -11.49 -55.45
C GLY A 117 -16.85 -12.41 -56.60
N THR A 118 -17.52 -13.55 -56.70
CA THR A 118 -17.58 -14.39 -57.90
C THR A 118 -18.86 -14.06 -58.64
N GLN A 119 -18.77 -13.64 -59.91
CA GLN A 119 -19.81 -13.85 -60.92
C GLN A 119 -19.27 -13.55 -62.34
N PRO A 120 -19.91 -14.01 -63.43
CA PRO A 120 -19.52 -15.25 -64.11
C PRO A 120 -19.23 -15.04 -65.60
N ASP A 121 -18.66 -16.08 -66.21
CA ASP A 121 -18.34 -16.22 -67.63
C ASP A 121 -19.59 -16.63 -68.44
N PRO A 122 -19.95 -15.96 -69.55
CA PRO A 122 -20.93 -16.49 -70.50
C PRO A 122 -20.31 -16.78 -71.88
N ALA A 123 -20.14 -18.08 -72.12
CA ALA A 123 -20.41 -18.83 -73.36
C ALA A 123 -20.16 -18.21 -74.77
N LYS A 124 -19.37 -18.98 -75.55
CA LYS A 124 -19.50 -19.28 -77.00
C LYS A 124 -20.37 -18.36 -77.88
N ALA A 125 -19.74 -17.77 -78.89
CA ALA A 125 -20.28 -17.65 -80.25
C ALA A 125 -19.13 -17.62 -81.27
N ASN A 126 -19.36 -18.24 -82.43
CA ASN A 126 -18.48 -18.36 -83.60
C ASN A 126 -17.84 -17.04 -84.06
#